data_AF-A0A1I0KPH1-F1
#
_entry.id   AF-A0A1I0KPH1-F1
#
_cell.length_a   1.000
_cell.length_b   1.000
_cell.length_c   1.000
_cell.angle_alpha   90.00
_cell.angle_beta   90.00
_cell.angle_gamma   90.00
#
_symmetry.space_group_name_H-M   'P 1'
#
loop_
_entity.id
_entity.type
_entity.pdbx_description
1 polymer ?
#
loop_
_entity_poly.entity_id
_entity_poly.type
_entity_poly.pdbx_seq_one_letter_code
_entity_poly.pdbx_strand_id
1 'polypeptide(L)' 'MPPTPTIALAKLGIPVSTTHTITGAIVGVGTTKGWQAVRWGTAGRIIWAWVFTIPAAALVAVLVYAITRGLVGLLG' A
#
# COMPACT_ATOMS: atom_id res chain seq x y z
N MET A 1 7.68 -15.91 -3.24
CA MET A 1 6.48 -16.76 -3.04
C MET A 1 5.38 -15.90 -2.43
N PRO A 2 4.22 -15.71 -3.08
CA PRO A 2 3.13 -14.93 -2.51
C PRO A 2 2.64 -15.60 -1.22
N PRO A 3 2.38 -14.84 -0.14
CA PRO A 3 1.88 -15.42 1.10
C PRO A 3 0.51 -16.06 0.85
N THR A 4 0.29 -17.24 1.44
CA THR A 4 -0.95 -18.02 1.36
C THR A 4 -2.25 -17.19 1.49
N PRO A 5 -2.36 -16.20 2.40
CA PRO A 5 -3.54 -15.34 2.45
C PRO A 5 -3.78 -14.53 1.17
N THR A 6 -2.74 -14.07 0.46
CA THR A 6 -2.92 -13.36 -0.82
C THR A 6 -3.50 -14.27 -1.90
N ILE A 7 -3.07 -15.52 -1.97
CA ILE A 7 -3.60 -16.49 -2.95
C ILE A 7 -5.07 -16.78 -2.66
N ALA A 8 -5.45 -16.93 -1.39
CA ALA A 8 -6.83 -17.14 -0.99
C ALA A 8 -7.73 -15.95 -1.37
N LEU A 9 -7.29 -14.72 -1.08
CA LEU A 9 -8.02 -13.49 -1.41
C LEU A 9 -8.09 -13.25 -2.94
N ALA A 10 -7.03 -13.59 -3.68
CA ALA A 10 -7.01 -13.50 -5.14
C ALA A 10 -8.03 -14.46 -5.78
N LYS A 11 -8.21 -15.68 -5.23
CA LYS A 11 -9.25 -16.61 -5.69
C LYS A 11 -10.68 -16.11 -5.46
N LEU A 12 -10.85 -15.20 -4.50
CA LEU A 12 -12.12 -14.55 -4.19
C LEU A 12 -12.32 -13.23 -4.98
N GLY A 13 -11.37 -12.84 -5.85
CA GLY A 13 -11.45 -11.61 -6.62
C GLY A 13 -11.27 -10.33 -5.81
N ILE A 14 -10.81 -10.42 -4.55
CA ILE A 14 -10.65 -9.27 -3.67
C ILE A 14 -9.28 -8.63 -3.93
N PRO A 15 -9.22 -7.35 -4.37
CA PRO A 15 -7.95 -6.68 -4.63
C PRO A 15 -7.21 -6.42 -3.31
N VAL A 16 -6.03 -7.02 -3.16
CA VAL A 16 -5.22 -6.94 -1.94
C VAL A 16 -3.76 -6.60 -2.27
N SER A 17 -3.11 -5.86 -1.37
CA SER A 17 -1.72 -5.44 -1.54
C SER A 17 -0.73 -6.52 -1.10
N THR A 18 0.09 -7.04 -2.02
CA THR A 18 1.15 -8.02 -1.72
C THR A 18 2.20 -7.46 -0.76
N THR A 19 2.53 -6.18 -0.85
CA THR A 19 3.47 -5.50 0.05
C THR A 19 2.98 -5.53 1.49
N HIS A 20 1.71 -5.18 1.73
CA HIS A 20 1.12 -5.23 3.07
C HIS A 20 1.13 -6.66 3.63
N THR A 21 0.76 -7.66 2.82
CA THR A 21 0.73 -9.04 3.27
C THR A 21 2.13 -9.57 3.62
N ILE A 22 3.15 -9.27 2.81
CA ILE A 22 4.52 -9.71 3.07
C ILE A 22 5.11 -8.98 4.29
N THR A 23 4.96 -7.65 4.39
CA THR A 23 5.46 -6.89 5.55
C THR A 23 4.78 -7.36 6.84
N GLY A 24 3.46 -7.58 6.82
CA GLY A 24 2.73 -8.14 7.95
C GLY A 24 3.19 -9.54 8.34
N ALA A 25 3.45 -10.42 7.37
CA ALA A 25 3.99 -11.76 7.63
C ALA A 25 5.39 -11.71 8.26
N ILE A 26 6.28 -10.81 7.79
CA ILE A 26 7.61 -10.63 8.36
C ILE A 26 7.53 -10.13 9.80
N VAL A 27 6.70 -9.13 10.08
CA VAL A 27 6.48 -8.62 11.44
C VAL A 27 5.89 -9.73 12.33
N GLY A 28 4.86 -10.43 11.85
CA GLY A 28 4.22 -11.54 12.57
C GLY A 28 5.19 -12.66 12.93
N VAL A 29 5.95 -13.19 11.97
CA VAL A 29 6.99 -14.21 12.25
C VAL A 29 8.10 -13.65 13.14
N GLY A 30 8.46 -12.37 13.01
CA GLY A 30 9.42 -11.73 13.91
C GLY A 30 8.93 -11.70 15.36
N THR A 31 7.64 -11.42 15.60
CA THR A 31 7.09 -11.38 16.97
C THR A 31 7.13 -12.72 17.69
N THR A 32 7.05 -13.85 16.97
CA THR A 32 7.17 -15.19 17.59
C THR A 32 8.60 -15.49 18.06
N LYS A 33 9.59 -14.78 17.52
CA LYS A 33 11.00 -14.84 17.97
C LYS A 33 11.32 -13.83 19.08
N GLY A 34 10.31 -13.14 19.61
CA GLY A 34 10.44 -12.15 20.68
C GLY A 34 10.22 -10.72 20.20
N TRP A 35 9.69 -9.87 21.08
CA TRP A 35 9.35 -8.49 20.75
C TRP A 35 10.55 -7.67 20.25
N GLN A 36 11.76 -7.91 20.79
CA GLN A 36 12.96 -7.20 20.34
C GLN A 36 13.49 -7.67 18.98
N ALA A 37 13.06 -8.84 18.47
CA ALA A 37 13.47 -9.35 17.17
C ALA A 37 12.86 -8.56 16.01
N VAL A 38 11.79 -7.79 16.27
CA VAL A 38 11.14 -6.92 15.29
C VAL A 38 11.73 -5.52 15.34
N ARG A 39 12.10 -4.99 14.18
CA ARG A 39 12.51 -3.58 14.01
C ARG A 39 11.29 -2.66 13.97
N TRP A 40 10.70 -2.38 15.13
CA TRP A 40 9.49 -1.53 15.26
C TRP A 40 9.63 -0.14 14.65
N GLY A 41 10.81 0.47 14.75
CA GLY A 41 11.08 1.77 14.13
C GLY A 41 10.93 1.75 12.60
N THR A 42 11.32 0.65 11.95
CA THR A 42 11.13 0.48 10.50
C THR A 42 9.67 0.14 10.17
N ALA A 43 9.06 -0.78 10.93
CA ALA A 43 7.65 -1.13 10.74
C ALA A 43 6.73 0.08 10.85
N GLY A 44 6.96 0.96 11.84
CA GLY A 44 6.21 2.20 12.00
C GLY A 44 6.38 3.17 10.83
N ARG A 45 7.60 3.35 10.31
CA ARG A 45 7.83 4.19 9.11
C ARG A 45 7.09 3.67 7.88
N ILE A 46 7.02 2.35 7.71
CA ILE A 46 6.29 1.72 6.60
C ILE A 46 4.79 2.03 6.71
N ILE A 47 4.21 1.89 7.90
CA ILE A 47 2.79 2.20 8.14
C ILE A 47 2.50 3.66 7.81
N TRP A 48 3.33 4.59 8.30
CA TRP A 48 3.18 6.00 7.98
C TRP A 48 3.30 6.28 6.48
N ALA A 49 4.27 5.65 5.80
CA ALA A 49 4.40 5.78 4.36
C ALA A 49 3.13 5.34 3.62
N TRP A 50 2.50 4.22 4.02
CA TRP A 50 1.23 3.77 3.43
C TRP A 50 0.12 4.81 3.60
N VAL A 51 -0.02 5.39 4.80
CA VAL A 51 -1.01 6.43 5.05
C VAL A 51 -0.75 7.67 4.20
N PHE A 52 0.50 8.13 4.09
CA PHE A 52 0.86 9.31 3.31
C PHE A 52 0.75 9.10 1.79
N THR A 53 0.91 7.87 1.30
CA THR A 53 0.76 7.60 -0.14
C THR A 53 -0.66 7.78 -0.66
N ILE A 54 -1.69 7.62 0.17
CA ILE A 54 -3.09 7.82 -0.22
C ILE A 54 -3.39 9.28 -0.56
N PRO A 55 -3.17 10.28 0.32
CA PRO A 55 -3.42 11.68 0.00
C PRO A 55 -2.48 12.18 -1.11
N ALA A 56 -1.23 11.70 -1.16
CA ALA A 56 -0.33 12.05 -2.25
C ALA A 56 -0.86 11.57 -3.61
N ALA A 57 -1.34 10.32 -3.71
CA ALA A 57 -1.94 9.79 -4.93
C ALA A 57 -3.23 10.54 -5.30
N ALA A 58 -4.07 10.87 -4.31
CA ALA A 58 -5.28 11.66 -4.53
C ALA A 58 -4.97 13.06 -5.08
N LEU A 59 -3.97 13.74 -4.52
CA LEU A 59 -3.53 15.06 -4.98
C LEU A 59 -3.06 14.99 -6.44
N VAL A 60 -2.20 14.02 -6.77
CA VAL A 60 -1.70 13.84 -8.14
C VAL A 60 -2.85 13.53 -9.10
N ALA A 61 -3.79 12.67 -8.72
CA ALA A 61 -4.95 12.35 -9.53
C ALA A 61 -5.81 13.59 -9.84
N VAL A 62 -6.08 14.44 -8.83
CA VAL A 62 -6.84 15.69 -9.01
C VAL A 62 -6.12 16.66 -9.94
N LEU A 63 -4.80 16.83 -9.76
CA LEU A 63 -4.00 17.73 -10.60
C LEU A 63 -4.02 17.28 -12.07
N VAL A 64 -3.77 15.99 -12.32
CA VAL A 64 -3.78 15.44 -13.68
C VAL A 64 -5.17 15.59 -14.30
N TYR A 65 -6.23 15.25 -13.58
CA TYR A 65 -7.60 15.39 -14.06
C TYR A 65 -7.94 16.85 -14.42
N ALA A 66 -7.59 17.81 -13.56
CA ALA A 66 -7.85 19.22 -13.79
C ALA A 66 -7.12 19.74 -15.05
N ILE A 67 -5.85 19.36 -15.23
CA ILE A 67 -5.06 19.73 -16.40
C ILE A 67 -5.68 19.14 -17.67
N THR A 68 -5.95 17.82 -17.69
CA THR A 68 -6.52 17.16 -18.87
C THR A 68 -7.88 17.76 -19.24
N ARG A 69 -8.74 18.02 -18.25
CA ARG A 69 -10.04 18.66 -18.48
C ARG A 69 -9.90 20.07 -19.06
N GLY A 70 -8.97 20.87 -18.53
CA GLY A 70 -8.71 22.22 -19.03
C GLY A 70 -8.21 22.21 -20.47
N LEU A 71 -7.29 21.28 -20.81
CA LEU A 71 -6.78 21.11 -22.17
C LEU A 71 -7.87 20.68 -23.15
N VAL A 72 -8.71 19.71 -22.78
CA VAL A 72 -9.84 19.28 -23.64
C VAL A 72 -10.83 20.42 -23.86
N GLY A 73 -11.11 21.22 -22.83
CA GLY A 73 -11.98 22.40 -22.95
C GLY A 73 -11.39 23.57 -23.76
N LEU A 74 -10.08 23.59 -24.00
CA LEU A 74 -9.42 24.56 -24.88
C LEU A 74 -9.34 24.10 -26.34
N LEU A 75 -9.45 22.79 -26.59
CA LEU A 75 -9.35 22.17 -27.91
C LEU A 75 -10.70 21.90 -28.58
N GLY A 76 -11.81 21.95 -27.82
CA GLY A 76 -13.19 21.86 -28.32
C GLY A 76 -13.86 23.22 -28.35
#